data_AF-A0A963A6P8-F1
#
_entry.id   AF-A0A963A6P8-F1
#
_cell.length_a   1.000
_cell.length_b   1.000
_cell.length_c   1.000
_cell.angle_alpha   90.00
_cell.angle_beta   90.00
_cell.angle_gamma   90.00
#
_symmetry.space_group_name_H-M   'P 1'
#
loop_
_entity.id
_entity.type
_entity.pdbx_description
1 polymer ?
#
loop_
_entity_poly.entity_id
_entity_poly.type
_entity_poly.pdbx_seq_one_letter_code
_entity_poly.pdbx_strand_id
1 'polypeptide(L)' 'MSDTVTKLLLAALCALGGGCATEPWVKPYERQHLADPIMSFNRDPLSSAYGHHVYQVREGARGAEGGAGGGCGCN' A
#
# COMPACT_ATOMS: atom_id res chain seq x y z
N MET A 1 13.11 42.66 11.98
CA MET A 1 13.08 42.14 10.60
C MET A 1 13.42 40.64 10.56
N SER A 2 14.41 40.16 11.31
CA SER A 2 14.74 38.73 11.37
C SER A 2 13.65 37.89 12.04
N ASP A 3 13.06 38.35 13.14
CA ASP A 3 12.10 37.56 13.91
C ASP A 3 10.78 37.30 13.17
N THR A 4 10.35 38.26 12.34
CA THR A 4 9.17 38.13 11.49
C THR A 4 9.40 37.11 10.38
N VAL A 5 10.61 37.04 9.82
CA VAL A 5 10.99 36.07 8.78
C VAL A 5 11.11 34.67 9.38
N THR A 6 11.70 34.54 10.57
CA THR A 6 11.77 33.25 11.29
C THR A 6 10.38 32.71 11.63
N LYS A 7 9.46 33.56 12.08
CA LYS A 7 8.07 33.18 12.35
C LYS A 7 7.32 32.73 11.09
N LEU A 8 7.53 33.41 9.97
CA LEU A 8 6.94 33.03 8.68
C LEU A 8 7.48 31.68 8.16
N LEU A 9 8.78 31.44 8.30
CA LEU A 9 9.40 30.17 7.94
C LEU A 9 8.89 29.01 8.80
N LEU A 10 8.72 29.23 10.11
CA LEU A 10 8.19 28.21 11.02
C LEU A 10 6.73 27.86 10.69
N ALA A 11 5.91 28.86 10.37
CA ALA A 11 4.52 28.67 9.96
C ALA A 11 4.41 27.90 8.63
N ALA A 12 5.27 28.22 7.66
CA ALA A 12 5.34 27.51 6.38
C ALA A 12 5.74 26.03 6.56
N LEU A 13 6.68 25.75 7.47
CA LEU A 13 7.11 24.38 7.76
C LEU A 13 6.00 23.53 8.41
N CYS A 14 5.23 24.11 9.34
CA CYS A 14 4.08 23.43 9.94
C CYS A 14 2.95 23.14 8.92
N ALA A 15 2.73 24.03 7.95
CA ALA A 15 1.72 23.84 6.91
C ALA A 15 2.06 22.68 5.95
N LEU A 16 3.34 22.39 5.74
CA LEU A 16 3.81 21.28 4.90
C LEU A 16 3.75 19.92 5.62
N GLY A 17 3.63 19.90 6.95
CA GLY A 17 3.57 18.68 7.76
C GLY A 17 2.17 18.09 7.98
N GLY A 18 1.11 18.74 7.48
CA GLY A 18 -0.29 18.35 7.74
C GLY A 18 -0.81 17.10 7.01
N GLY A 19 0.06 16.32 6.37
CA GLY A 19 -0.31 15.16 5.56
C GLY A 19 -0.50 13.83 6.31
N CYS A 20 -0.33 13.81 7.65
CA CYS A 20 -0.48 12.56 8.41
C CYS A 20 -1.95 12.32 8.77
N ALA A 21 -2.62 11.56 7.90
CA ALA A 21 -3.84 10.77 8.13
C ALA A 21 -4.76 11.27 9.26
N THR A 22 -5.54 12.30 8.97
CA THR A 22 -6.80 12.54 9.67
C THR A 22 -7.74 11.37 9.38
N GLU A 23 -8.39 10.83 10.42
CA GLU A 23 -9.46 9.83 10.33
C GLU A 23 -10.30 9.98 9.04
N PRO A 24 -10.51 8.90 8.28
CA PRO A 24 -10.75 7.57 8.82
C PRO A 24 -9.70 6.55 8.34
N TRP A 25 -9.04 5.86 9.27
CA TRP A 25 -8.38 4.59 8.92
C TRP A 25 -9.45 3.52 8.69
N VAL A 26 -9.23 2.67 7.69
CA VAL A 26 -10.03 1.46 7.51
C VAL A 26 -9.84 0.57 8.74
N LYS A 27 -10.94 0.19 9.38
CA LYS A 27 -10.85 -0.60 10.61
C LYS A 27 -10.22 -1.97 10.30
N PRO A 28 -9.46 -2.56 11.22
CA PRO A 28 -8.75 -3.82 10.96
C PRO A 28 -9.63 -4.93 10.36
N TYR A 29 -10.88 -5.04 10.82
CA TYR A 29 -11.85 -6.02 10.34
C TYR A 29 -12.54 -5.66 9.01
N GLU A 30 -12.54 -4.40 8.59
CA GLU A 30 -13.09 -3.99 7.29
C GLU A 30 -12.15 -4.41 6.14
N ARG A 31 -10.88 -4.72 6.43
CA ARG A 31 -9.91 -5.21 5.44
C ARG A 31 -10.25 -6.59 4.88
N GLN A 32 -11.10 -7.37 5.55
CA GLN A 32 -11.54 -8.68 5.07
C GLN A 32 -12.34 -8.59 3.76
N HIS A 33 -13.00 -7.46 3.49
CA HIS A 33 -13.76 -7.25 2.25
C HIS A 33 -12.88 -7.22 1.00
N LEU A 34 -11.57 -6.99 1.16
CA LEU A 34 -10.63 -7.08 0.05
C LEU A 34 -10.33 -8.55 -0.35
N ALA A 35 -10.80 -9.54 0.41
CA ALA A 35 -10.76 -10.95 0.02
C ALA A 35 -12.00 -11.39 -0.78
N ASP A 36 -12.98 -10.51 -0.98
CA ASP A 36 -14.18 -10.85 -1.75
C ASP A 36 -13.80 -11.21 -3.20
N PRO A 37 -14.36 -12.30 -3.79
CA PRO A 37 -14.00 -12.71 -5.15
C PRO A 37 -14.22 -11.64 -6.22
N ILE A 38 -15.17 -10.73 -6.00
CA ILE A 38 -15.45 -9.58 -6.89
C ILE A 38 -14.32 -8.54 -6.87
N MET A 39 -13.58 -8.46 -5.76
CA MET A 39 -12.42 -7.58 -5.60
C MET A 39 -11.11 -8.25 -6.03
N SER A 40 -11.17 -9.48 -6.56
CA SER A 40 -9.99 -10.18 -7.08
C SER A 40 -9.43 -9.47 -8.31
N PHE A 41 -8.16 -9.05 -8.23
CA PHE A 41 -7.42 -8.51 -9.37
C PHE A 41 -7.22 -9.52 -10.50
N ASN A 42 -7.35 -10.81 -10.18
CA ASN A 42 -7.16 -11.88 -11.12
C ASN A 42 -8.43 -12.72 -11.31
N ARG A 43 -8.84 -12.86 -12.57
CA ARG A 43 -9.96 -13.72 -12.99
C ARG A 43 -9.62 -15.20 -13.03
N ASP A 44 -8.36 -15.56 -13.27
CA ASP A 44 -7.89 -16.95 -13.36
C ASP A 44 -6.63 -17.16 -12.49
N PRO A 45 -6.80 -17.58 -11.22
CA PRO A 45 -5.69 -17.78 -10.29
C PRO A 45 -4.78 -18.94 -10.71
N LEU A 46 -5.27 -19.91 -11.47
CA LEU A 46 -4.48 -21.07 -11.89
C LEU A 46 -3.48 -20.67 -12.98
N SER A 47 -3.96 -19.96 -14.00
CA SER A 47 -3.11 -19.47 -15.09
C SER A 47 -2.05 -18.48 -14.58
N SER A 48 -2.41 -17.59 -13.66
CA SER A 48 -1.43 -16.64 -13.11
C SER A 48 -0.36 -17.34 -12.27
N ALA A 49 -0.76 -18.29 -11.41
CA ALA A 49 0.19 -18.99 -10.54
C ALA A 49 1.25 -19.73 -11.37
N TYR A 50 0.84 -20.34 -12.48
CA TYR A 50 1.77 -20.93 -13.45
C TYR A 50 2.73 -19.90 -14.05
N GLY A 51 2.22 -18.75 -14.51
CA GLY A 51 3.05 -17.66 -15.03
C GLY A 51 4.05 -17.14 -13.99
N HIS A 52 3.60 -16.88 -12.77
CA HIS A 52 4.45 -16.44 -11.65
C HIS A 52 5.57 -17.44 -11.36
N HIS A 53 5.28 -18.73 -11.30
CA HIS A 53 6.29 -19.76 -11.10
C HIS A 53 7.38 -19.70 -12.19
N VAL A 54 6.98 -19.55 -13.46
CA VAL A 54 7.93 -19.41 -14.58
C VAL A 54 8.79 -18.15 -14.44
N TYR A 55 8.20 -17.01 -14.08
CA TYR A 55 8.95 -15.76 -13.88
C TYR A 55 9.90 -15.84 -12.68
N GLN A 56 9.50 -16.49 -11.59
CA GLN A 56 10.38 -16.65 -10.42
C GLN A 56 11.62 -17.47 -10.75
N VAL A 57 11.46 -18.57 -11.51
CA VAL A 57 12.58 -19.41 -11.93
C VAL A 57 13.49 -18.68 -12.92
N ARG A 58 12.92 -17.89 -13.83
CA ARG A 58 13.67 -17.20 -14.89
C ARG A 58 14.39 -15.95 -14.41
N GLU A 59 13.73 -15.16 -13.56
CA GLU A 59 14.22 -13.83 -13.20
C GLU A 59 14.98 -13.82 -11.87
N GLY A 60 14.96 -14.91 -11.09
CA GLY A 60 15.85 -15.19 -9.94
C GLY A 60 15.84 -14.19 -8.77
N ALA A 61 15.14 -13.06 -8.88
CA ALA A 61 15.22 -11.92 -7.97
C ALA A 61 13.85 -11.43 -7.45
N ARG A 62 12.74 -12.07 -7.85
CA ARG A 62 11.37 -11.59 -7.56
C ARG A 62 10.77 -12.34 -6.35
N GLY A 63 11.12 -11.90 -5.15
CA GLY A 63 10.64 -12.45 -3.87
C GLY A 63 9.45 -11.72 -3.22
N ALA A 64 8.73 -10.85 -3.94
CA ALA A 64 7.76 -9.93 -3.34
C ALA A 64 6.43 -9.81 -4.11
N GLU A 65 6.05 -10.84 -4.86
CA GLU A 65 4.86 -10.75 -5.70
C GLU A 65 3.53 -10.94 -4.94
N GLY A 66 3.60 -11.37 -3.68
CA GLY A 66 2.44 -11.44 -2.80
C GLY A 66 2.40 -10.25 -1.85
N GLY A 67 1.55 -9.28 -2.13
CA GLY A 67 1.36 -8.14 -1.23
C GLY A 67 0.38 -7.12 -1.76
N ALA A 68 -0.91 -7.46 -1.79
CA ALA A 68 -2.05 -6.53 -1.75
C ALA A 68 -3.36 -7.29 -2.02
N GLY A 69 -3.75 -8.20 -1.11
CA GLY A 69 -5.07 -8.83 -1.12
C GLY A 69 -5.60 -8.91 0.31
N GLY A 70 -6.93 -8.90 0.49
CA GLY A 70 -7.57 -8.85 1.82
C GLY A 70 -7.49 -10.12 2.66
N GLY A 71 -6.61 -11.06 2.30
CA GLY A 71 -6.38 -12.30 3.02
C GLY A 71 -5.44 -12.15 4.22
N CYS A 72 -5.16 -13.25 4.92
CA CYS A 72 -4.31 -13.27 6.12
C CYS A 72 -2.83 -12.86 5.91
N GLY A 73 -2.44 -12.48 4.70
CA GLY A 73 -1.09 -11.98 4.40
C GLY A 73 0.02 -13.02 4.48
N CYS A 74 -0.31 -14.31 4.62
CA CYS A 74 0.66 -15.39 4.56
C CYS A 74 0.99 -15.69 3.09
N ASN A 75 2.15 -15.22 2.61
CA ASN A 75 2.89 -15.93 1.56
C ASN A 75 3.54 -17.18 2.15
#